data_AF-A0A0S7EIJ9-F1
#
_entry.id   AF-A0A0S7EIJ9-F1
#
_cell.length_a   1.000
_cell.length_b   1.000
_cell.length_c   1.000
_cell.angle_alpha   90.00
_cell.angle_beta   90.00
_cell.angle_gamma   90.00
#
_symmetry.space_group_name_H-M   'P 1'
#
loop_
_entity.id
_entity.type
_entity.pdbx_description
1 polymer ?
#
loop_
_entity_poly.entity_id
_entity_poly.type
_entity_poly.pdbx_seq_one_letter_code
_entity_poly.pdbx_strand_id
1 'polypeptide(L)'
;MLDCPPTCSCSQTEIYCNKSDSGRFFPLLALQDTGGNGTGVDIADLFKNITSIHIENWTGLQTLRDVDMELYTGLQRLTIMNCNLHVIQPRAFAQNPHLRYIN
;
A
#
# COMPACT_ATOMS: atom_id res chain seq x y z
N MET A 1 -9.48 -3.67 12.67
CA MET A 1 -8.20 -2.90 12.63
C MET A 1 -7.45 -3.39 11.40
N LEU A 2 -6.74 -2.56 10.63
CA LEU A 2 -5.93 -3.11 9.52
C LEU A 2 -4.81 -3.96 10.11
N ASP A 3 -4.70 -5.20 9.66
CA ASP A 3 -3.51 -5.99 9.93
C ASP A 3 -2.39 -5.45 9.04
N CYS A 4 -1.47 -4.74 9.69
CA CYS A 4 -0.26 -4.25 9.05
C CYS A 4 0.60 -5.46 8.64
N PRO A 5 1.12 -5.49 7.40
CA PRO A 5 2.03 -6.55 6.99
C PRO A 5 3.22 -6.66 7.96
N PRO A 6 3.71 -7.88 8.26
CA PRO A 6 4.71 -8.10 9.32
C PRO A 6 6.06 -7.41 9.07
N THR A 7 6.37 -7.10 7.80
CA THR A 7 7.59 -6.40 7.38
C THR A 7 7.42 -4.87 7.33
N CYS A 8 6.24 -4.36 7.68
CA CYS A 8 5.88 -2.95 7.64
C CYS A 8 5.50 -2.40 9.02
N SER A 9 5.51 -1.08 9.13
CA SER A 9 4.90 -0.32 10.22
C SER A 9 3.80 0.55 9.62
N CYS A 10 2.59 0.48 10.17
CA CYS A 10 1.43 1.17 9.62
C CYS A 10 0.86 2.15 10.63
N SER A 11 0.45 3.31 10.15
CA SER A 11 -0.34 4.30 10.87
C SER A 11 -1.70 4.49 10.19
N GLN A 12 -2.50 5.46 10.65
CA GLN A 12 -3.76 5.79 10.00
C GLN A 12 -3.58 6.39 8.60
N THR A 13 -2.40 6.90 8.28
CA THR A 13 -2.14 7.65 7.03
C THR A 13 -0.91 7.18 6.27
N GLU A 14 -0.12 6.26 6.83
CA GLU A 14 1.17 5.84 6.26
C GLU A 14 1.40 4.34 6.39
N ILE A 15 1.96 3.74 5.34
CA ILE A 15 2.52 2.39 5.33
C ILE A 15 4.02 2.50 5.08
N TYR A 16 4.84 2.03 6.02
CA TYR A 16 6.29 2.15 5.96
C TYR A 16 6.96 0.79 6.09
N CYS A 17 7.49 0.28 4.98
CA CYS A 17 8.14 -1.02 4.87
C CYS A 17 9.64 -0.82 4.58
N ASN A 18 10.47 -0.76 5.62
CA ASN A 18 11.93 -0.59 5.48
C ASN A 18 12.74 -1.87 5.75
N LYS A 19 12.08 -2.92 6.22
CA LYS A 19 12.72 -4.22 6.46
C LYS A 19 12.86 -4.92 5.11
N SER A 20 14.03 -5.51 4.89
CA SER A 20 14.29 -6.31 3.70
C SER A 20 13.31 -7.48 3.62
N ASP A 21 12.74 -7.66 2.43
CA ASP A 21 11.77 -8.72 2.15
C ASP A 21 12.05 -9.31 0.76
N SER A 22 11.69 -10.58 0.61
CA SER A 22 11.70 -11.33 -0.66
C SER A 22 10.28 -11.54 -1.21
N GLY A 23 9.27 -10.96 -0.55
CA GLY A 23 7.89 -10.91 -1.00
C GLY A 23 7.76 -10.36 -2.41
N ARG A 24 6.94 -11.03 -3.22
CA ARG A 24 6.66 -10.65 -4.62
C ARG A 24 5.46 -9.76 -4.78
N PHE A 25 4.59 -9.76 -3.77
CA PHE A 25 3.32 -9.05 -3.80
C PHE A 25 3.47 -7.72 -3.10
N PHE A 26 2.70 -6.72 -3.56
CA PHE A 26 2.62 -5.44 -2.90
C PHE A 26 2.08 -5.62 -1.46
N PRO A 27 2.57 -4.86 -0.46
CA PRO A 27 2.08 -4.92 0.92
C PRO A 27 0.65 -4.36 1.01
N LEU A 28 -0.32 -5.18 0.63
CA LEU A 28 -1.73 -4.90 0.89
C LEU A 28 -1.98 -5.06 2.39
N LEU A 29 -2.65 -4.07 2.97
CA LEU A 29 -3.14 -4.18 4.33
C LEU A 29 -4.18 -5.31 4.37
N ALA A 30 -4.01 -6.27 5.29
CA ALA A 30 -5.00 -7.32 5.46
C ALA A 30 -6.19 -6.76 6.25
N LEU A 31 -7.39 -7.09 5.77
CA LEU A 31 -8.61 -6.72 6.46
C LEU A 31 -8.86 -7.70 7.61
N GLN A 32 -8.83 -7.23 8.86
CA GLN A 32 -9.38 -8.04 9.94
C GLN A 32 -10.90 -8.03 9.85
N ASP A 33 -11.49 -9.19 9.55
CA ASP A 33 -12.90 -9.48 9.84
C ASP A 33 -13.10 -9.52 11.36
N THR A 34 -13.23 -8.34 11.98
CA THR A 34 -13.70 -8.29 13.36
C THR A 34 -15.20 -8.53 13.36
N GLY A 35 -15.61 -9.79 13.50
CA GLY A 35 -16.99 -10.24 13.70
C GLY A 35 -17.60 -9.80 15.04
N GLY A 36 -17.58 -8.50 15.35
CA GLY A 36 -18.03 -7.96 16.65
C GLY A 36 -18.68 -6.58 16.52
N ASN A 37 -19.95 -6.52 16.90
CA ASN A 37 -20.79 -5.37 17.24
C ASN A 37 -20.23 -3.95 16.97
N GLY A 38 -20.89 -3.26 16.02
CA GLY A 38 -21.29 -1.87 16.23
C GLY A 38 -20.20 -0.80 16.19
N THR A 39 -19.65 -0.54 15.00
CA THR A 39 -19.35 0.78 14.41
C THR A 39 -18.60 0.50 13.11
N GLY A 40 -19.34 0.36 12.01
CA GLY A 40 -18.76 0.03 10.70
C GLY A 40 -17.90 1.17 10.19
N VAL A 41 -16.61 1.16 10.50
CA VAL A 41 -15.62 1.98 9.79
C VAL A 41 -15.60 1.45 8.36
N ASP A 42 -16.01 2.28 7.40
CA ASP A 42 -15.99 1.91 5.99
C ASP A 42 -14.55 1.54 5.61
N ILE A 43 -14.38 0.31 5.14
CA ILE A 43 -13.10 -0.23 4.71
C ILE A 43 -12.50 0.66 3.62
N ALA A 44 -13.33 1.18 2.73
CA ALA A 44 -12.90 2.10 1.69
C ALA A 44 -12.34 3.41 2.28
N ASP A 45 -12.96 3.93 3.34
CA ASP A 45 -12.45 5.13 4.03
C ASP A 45 -11.10 4.88 4.68
N LEU A 46 -10.85 3.66 5.14
CA LEU A 46 -9.60 3.30 5.81
C LEU A 46 -8.41 3.26 4.82
N PHE A 47 -8.59 2.68 3.64
CA PHE A 47 -7.58 2.73 2.57
C PHE A 47 -7.43 4.13 1.98
N LYS A 48 -8.52 4.89 1.88
CA LYS A 48 -8.52 6.29 1.41
C LYS A 48 -7.73 7.22 2.33
N ASN A 49 -7.65 6.94 3.63
CA ASN A 49 -6.88 7.76 4.56
C ASN A 49 -5.36 7.58 4.43
N ILE A 50 -4.90 6.51 3.78
CA ILE A 50 -3.48 6.31 3.49
C ILE A 50 -3.04 7.33 2.42
N THR A 51 -2.14 8.21 2.82
CA THR A 51 -1.57 9.28 1.97
C THR A 51 -0.11 9.03 1.61
N SER A 52 0.59 8.15 2.33
CA SER A 52 2.00 7.82 2.12
C SER A 52 2.22 6.31 2.11
N ILE A 53 2.93 5.79 1.11
CA ILE A 53 3.43 4.42 1.09
C ILE A 53 4.93 4.46 0.78
N HIS A 54 5.72 3.85 1.65
CA HIS A 54 7.16 3.69 1.49
C HIS A 54 7.52 2.21 1.53
N ILE A 55 8.18 1.75 0.47
CA ILE A 55 8.69 0.38 0.34
C ILE A 55 10.15 0.46 -0.01
N GLU A 56 10.96 -0.25 0.77
CA GLU A 56 12.40 -0.27 0.61
C GLU A 56 12.96 -1.67 0.78
N ASN A 57 13.98 -2.03 -0.02
CA ASN A 57 14.71 -3.30 0.08
C ASN A 57 13.85 -4.54 -0.19
N TRP A 58 12.77 -4.41 -0.97
CA TRP A 58 11.91 -5.52 -1.38
C TRP A 58 12.36 -6.08 -2.73
N THR A 59 13.30 -7.01 -2.66
CA THR A 59 13.95 -7.60 -3.85
C THR A 59 13.03 -8.50 -4.68
N GLY A 60 11.94 -9.00 -4.09
CA GLY A 60 10.93 -9.79 -4.79
C GLY A 60 9.90 -8.94 -5.55
N LEU A 61 9.75 -7.66 -5.22
CA LEU A 61 8.77 -6.77 -5.82
C LEU A 61 9.24 -6.33 -7.22
N GLN A 62 8.78 -7.06 -8.24
CA GLN A 62 9.19 -6.86 -9.63
C GLN A 62 8.15 -6.14 -10.49
N THR A 63 6.89 -6.18 -10.08
CA THR A 63 5.78 -5.60 -10.84
C THR A 63 4.84 -4.84 -9.93
N LEU A 64 4.45 -3.63 -10.36
CA LEU A 64 3.40 -2.84 -9.74
C LEU A 64 2.15 -2.89 -10.63
N ARG A 65 1.05 -3.40 -10.10
CA ARG A 65 -0.21 -3.57 -10.85
C ARG A 65 -1.22 -2.49 -10.49
N ASP A 66 -2.23 -2.31 -11.33
CA ASP A 66 -3.37 -1.44 -11.07
C ASP A 66 -4.18 -1.87 -9.84
N VAL A 67 -4.44 -3.16 -9.71
CA VAL A 67 -5.13 -3.73 -8.53
C VAL A 67 -4.37 -3.54 -7.22
N ASP A 68 -3.04 -3.34 -7.28
CA ASP A 68 -2.24 -3.08 -6.08
C ASP A 68 -2.41 -1.63 -5.59
N MET A 69 -2.81 -0.71 -6.47
CA MET A 69 -2.91 0.73 -6.21
C MET A 69 -4.35 1.23 -6.08
N GLU A 70 -5.33 0.48 -6.61
CA GLU A 70 -6.71 0.98 -6.81
C GLU A 70 -7.43 1.39 -5.53
N LEU A 71 -7.11 0.74 -4.40
CA LEU A 71 -7.74 1.01 -3.11
C LEU A 71 -7.22 2.30 -2.46
N TYR A 72 -6.00 2.72 -2.79
CA TYR A 72 -5.31 3.85 -2.16
C TYR A 72 -5.66 5.19 -2.83
N THR A 73 -6.95 5.51 -2.89
CA THR A 73 -7.44 6.69 -3.64
C THR A 73 -6.97 8.03 -3.07
N GLY A 74 -6.64 8.09 -1.78
CA GLY A 74 -6.06 9.25 -1.12
C GLY A 74 -4.54 9.36 -1.19
N LEU A 75 -3.86 8.43 -1.87
CA LEU A 75 -2.40 8.38 -1.93
C LEU A 75 -1.81 9.65 -2.53
N GLN A 76 -0.83 10.24 -1.85
CA GLN A 76 -0.14 11.46 -2.26
C GLN A 76 1.34 11.22 -2.54
N ARG A 77 1.95 10.26 -1.82
CA ARG A 77 3.36 9.90 -1.92
C ARG A 77 3.52 8.39 -2.02
N LEU A 78 4.23 7.95 -3.05
CA LEU A 78 4.68 6.57 -3.21
C LEU A 78 6.20 6.56 -3.33
N THR A 79 6.87 5.80 -2.47
CA THR A 79 8.32 5.58 -2.55
C THR A 79 8.57 4.09 -2.71
N ILE A 80 9.26 3.68 -3.78
CA ILE A 80 9.69 2.29 -4.02
C ILE A 80 11.18 2.33 -4.34
N MET A 81 12.03 2.20 -3.31
CA MET A 81 13.48 2.32 -3.43
C MET A 81 14.19 1.00 -3.16
N ASN A 82 15.35 0.80 -3.78
CA ASN A 82 16.18 -0.39 -3.56
C ASN A 82 15.40 -1.72 -3.74
N CYS A 83 14.38 -1.70 -4.60
CA CYS A 83 13.58 -2.85 -4.99
C CYS A 83 13.98 -3.28 -6.42
N ASN A 84 13.61 -4.50 -6.83
CA ASN A 84 13.84 -4.97 -8.20
C ASN A 84 12.65 -4.66 -9.12
N LEU A 85 12.06 -3.45 -9.00
CA LEU A 85 10.87 -3.09 -9.76
C LEU A 85 11.23 -2.93 -11.24
N HIS A 86 10.69 -3.80 -12.10
CA HIS A 86 10.97 -3.83 -13.53
C HIS A 86 9.77 -3.39 -14.38
N VAL A 87 8.56 -3.63 -13.89
CA VAL A 87 7.33 -3.39 -14.67
C VAL A 87 6.34 -2.60 -13.82
N ILE A 88 5.82 -1.51 -14.37
CA ILE A 88 4.64 -0.83 -13.87
C ILE A 88 3.54 -1.02 -14.90
N GLN A 89 2.43 -1.64 -14.52
CA GLN A 89 1.36 -1.91 -15.46
C GLN A 89 0.72 -0.61 -15.98
N PRO A 90 0.20 -0.62 -17.22
CA PRO A 90 -0.59 0.48 -17.72
C PRO A 90 -1.73 0.79 -16.74
N ARG A 91 -2.00 2.07 -16.50
CA ARG A 91 -3.05 2.53 -15.59
C ARG A 91 -2.85 2.13 -14.11
N ALA A 92 -1.65 1.72 -13.71
CA ALA A 92 -1.34 1.45 -12.30
C ALA A 92 -1.79 2.59 -11.37
N PHE A 93 -1.64 3.84 -11.80
CA PHE A 93 -1.99 5.01 -10.99
C PHE A 93 -3.35 5.66 -11.34
N ALA A 94 -4.23 4.97 -12.08
CA ALA A 94 -5.46 5.58 -12.57
C ALA A 94 -6.43 6.00 -11.45
N GLN A 95 -6.38 5.32 -10.30
CA GLN A 95 -7.23 5.61 -9.13
C GLN A 95 -6.52 6.44 -8.06
N ASN A 96 -5.33 6.99 -8.32
CA ASN A 96 -4.57 7.80 -7.36
C ASN A 96 -4.48 9.26 -7.84
N PRO A 97 -5.60 10.01 -7.93
CA PRO A 97 -5.62 11.36 -8.51
C PRO A 97 -4.83 12.38 -7.67
N HIS A 98 -4.54 12.06 -6.42
CA HIS A 98 -3.79 12.91 -5.49
C HIS A 98 -2.30 12.60 -5.45
N LEU A 99 -1.83 11.59 -6.20
CA LEU A 99 -0.43 11.19 -6.23
C LEU A 99 0.41 12.29 -6.88
N ARG A 100 1.32 12.89 -6.09
CA ARG A 100 2.17 14.01 -6.53
C ARG A 100 3.65 13.71 -6.40
N TYR A 101 4.02 12.79 -5.52
CA TYR A 101 5.42 12.42 -5.26
C TYR A 101 5.61 10.93 -5.52
N ILE A 102 6.50 10.62 -6.45
CA ILE A 102 6.92 9.26 -6.77
C ILE A 102 8.45 9.25 -6.73
N ASN A 103 9.04 8.32 -5.99
CA ASN A 103 10.49 8.12 -5.88
C ASN A 103 10.85 6.64 -5.97
#